data_AF-A0A2H0WP95-F1
#
_entry.id   AF-A0A2H0WP95-F1
#
_cell.length_a   1.000
_cell.length_b   1.000
_cell.length_c   1.000
_cell.angle_alpha   90.00
_cell.angle_beta   90.00
_cell.angle_gamma   90.00
#
_symmetry.space_group_name_H-M   'P 1'
#
loop_
_entity.id
_entity.type
_entity.pdbx_description
1 polymer ?
#
loop_
_entity_poly.entity_id
_entity_poly.type
_entity_poly.pdbx_seq_one_letter_code
_entity_poly.pdbx_strand_id
1 'polypeptide(L)' 'MANGNKDLQKKILKRLDKVISLLQHSLAVQLYRSDVSQPAIGKLLGIATGKVNRLLKGIKKEK' A
#
# COMPACT_ATOMS: atom_id res chain seq x y z
N MET A 1 0.97 31.56 18.63
CA MET A 1 -0.12 30.84 17.91
C MET A 1 0.43 29.95 16.78
N ALA A 2 1.40 29.06 17.05
CA ALA A 2 2.10 28.27 16.00
C ALA A 2 1.70 26.77 15.95
N ASN A 3 0.83 26.30 16.86
CA ASN A 3 0.55 24.86 17.02
C ASN A 3 -0.49 24.30 16.02
N GLY A 4 -1.51 25.09 15.66
CA GLY A 4 -2.61 24.60 14.80
C GLY A 4 -2.16 24.18 13.39
N ASN A 5 -1.14 24.84 12.84
CA ASN A 5 -0.63 24.54 11.50
C ASN A 5 0.13 23.19 11.47
N LYS A 6 0.94 22.90 12.50
CA LYS A 6 1.67 21.62 12.61
C LYS A 6 0.72 20.43 12.77
N ASP A 7 -0.35 20.59 13.55
CA ASP A 7 -1.36 19.54 13.73
C ASP A 7 -2.14 19.25 12.45
N LEU A 8 -2.48 20.30 11.68
CA LEU A 8 -3.13 20.14 10.39
C LEU A 8 -2.22 19.41 9.39
N GLN A 9 -0.95 19.81 9.28
CA GLN A 9 0.03 19.13 8.42
C GLN A 9 0.15 17.65 8.77
N LYS A 10 0.25 17.32 10.07
CA LYS A 10 0.30 15.92 10.54
C LYS A 10 -0.96 15.14 10.16
N LYS A 11 -2.15 15.76 10.25
CA LYS A 11 -3.41 15.14 9.81
C LYS A 11 -3.43 14.88 8.31
N ILE A 12 -2.95 15.82 7.50
CA ILE A 12 -2.87 15.69 6.04
C ILE A 12 -1.92 14.56 5.67
N LEU A 13 -0.71 14.53 6.23
CA LEU A 13 0.27 13.47 5.97
C LEU A 13 -0.30 12.08 6.30
N LYS A 14 -0.97 11.93 7.46
CA LYS A 14 -1.65 10.67 7.80
C LYS A 14 -2.73 10.25 6.79
N ARG A 15 -3.47 11.22 6.23
CA ARG A 15 -4.48 10.94 5.19
C ARG A 15 -3.81 10.50 3.89
N LEU A 16 -2.72 11.17 3.50
CA LEU A 16 -1.94 10.80 2.31
C LEU A 16 -1.33 9.40 2.45
N ASP A 17 -0.75 9.07 3.61
CA ASP A 17 -0.23 7.72 3.89
C ASP A 17 -1.32 6.66 3.75
N LYS A 18 -2.54 6.97 4.20
CA LYS A 18 -3.70 6.07 4.06
C LYS A 18 -4.08 5.87 2.59
N VAL A 19 -4.08 6.95 1.79
CA VAL A 19 -4.36 6.88 0.35
C VAL A 19 -3.28 6.05 -0.37
N ILE A 20 -2.00 6.30 -0.08
CA ILE A 20 -0.88 5.52 -0.63
C ILE A 20 -1.03 4.04 -0.29
N SER A 21 -1.41 3.71 0.95
CA SER A 21 -1.64 2.33 1.38
C SER A 21 -2.78 1.65 0.61
N LEU A 22 -3.88 2.37 0.37
CA LEU A 22 -5.01 1.85 -0.42
C LEU A 22 -4.62 1.61 -1.89
N LEU A 23 -3.87 2.53 -2.49
CA LEU A 23 -3.35 2.37 -3.86
C LEU A 23 -2.40 1.18 -3.96
N GLN A 24 -1.47 1.03 -3.00
CA GLN A 24 -0.57 -0.12 -2.92
C GLN A 24 -1.35 -1.44 -2.80
N HIS A 25 -2.42 -1.48 -2.00
CA HIS A 25 -3.27 -2.65 -1.90
C HIS A 25 -3.94 -3.00 -3.23
N SER A 26 -4.59 -2.02 -3.88
CA SER A 26 -5.29 -2.23 -5.16
C SER A 26 -4.34 -2.74 -6.24
N LEU A 27 -3.17 -2.12 -6.38
CA LEU A 27 -2.16 -2.54 -7.35
C LEU A 27 -1.58 -3.92 -7.03
N ALA A 28 -1.30 -4.21 -5.75
CA ALA A 28 -0.82 -5.52 -5.36
C ALA A 28 -1.83 -6.61 -5.72
N VAL A 29 -3.13 -6.39 -5.49
CA VAL A 29 -4.19 -7.35 -5.83
C VAL A 29 -4.26 -7.57 -7.34
N GLN A 30 -4.25 -6.50 -8.14
CA GLN A 30 -4.27 -6.60 -9.59
C GLN A 30 -3.08 -7.41 -10.12
N LEU A 31 -1.86 -7.04 -9.71
CA LEU A 31 -0.64 -7.76 -10.12
C LEU A 31 -0.67 -9.23 -9.68
N TYR A 32 -1.14 -9.50 -8.47
CA TYR A 32 -1.21 -10.87 -7.95
C TYR A 32 -2.21 -11.74 -8.72
N ARG A 33 -3.33 -11.16 -9.15
CA ARG A 33 -4.31 -11.82 -10.03
C ARG A 33 -3.78 -12.02 -11.45
N SER A 34 -2.92 -11.11 -11.94
CA SER A 34 -2.14 -11.28 -13.17
C SER A 34 -0.92 -12.18 -13.02
N ASP A 35 -0.95 -13.10 -12.05
CA ASP A 35 0.09 -14.10 -11.76
C ASP A 35 1.48 -13.60 -11.33
N VAL A 36 1.65 -12.30 -11.07
CA VAL A 36 2.94 -11.77 -10.62
C VAL A 36 3.27 -12.27 -9.21
N SER A 37 4.52 -12.70 -9.00
CA SER A 37 4.99 -13.21 -7.71
C SER A 37 5.05 -12.11 -6.65
N GLN A 38 4.80 -12.44 -5.38
CA GLN A 38 4.83 -11.48 -4.27
C GLN A 38 6.18 -10.72 -4.14
N PRO A 39 7.35 -11.36 -4.34
CA PRO A 39 8.63 -10.65 -4.39
C PRO A 39 8.73 -9.66 -5.55
N ALA A 40 8.21 -10.00 -6.74
CA ALA A 40 8.22 -9.10 -7.89
C ALA A 40 7.28 -7.90 -7.68
N ILE A 41 6.10 -8.12 -7.11
CA ILE A 41 5.19 -7.04 -6.69
C ILE A 41 5.89 -6.08 -5.72
N GLY A 42 6.65 -6.62 -4.75
CA GLY A 42 7.42 -5.80 -3.81
C GLY A 42 8.41 -4.88 -4.51
N LYS A 43 9.16 -5.40 -5.50
CA LYS A 43 10.08 -4.60 -6.32
C LYS A 43 9.34 -3.52 -7.13
N LEU A 44 8.22 -3.86 -7.78
CA LEU A 44 7.43 -2.93 -8.60
C LEU A 44 6.82 -1.79 -7.78
N LEU A 45 6.35 -2.10 -6.57
CA LEU A 45 5.69 -1.12 -5.68
C LEU A 45 6.66 -0.42 -4.72
N GLY A 46 7.96 -0.75 -4.77
CA GLY A 46 8.95 -0.18 -3.85
C GLY A 46 8.70 -0.51 -2.38
N ILE A 47 8.16 -1.70 -2.08
CA ILE A 47 7.85 -2.14 -0.72
C ILE A 47 8.45 -3.51 -0.40
N ALA A 48 8.71 -3.77 0.88
CA ALA A 48 9.18 -5.06 1.33
C ALA A 48 8.16 -6.18 1.03
N THR A 49 8.64 -7.37 0.66
CA THR A 49 7.80 -8.55 0.40
C THR A 49 6.87 -8.85 1.57
N GLY A 50 7.33 -8.73 2.82
CA GLY A 50 6.47 -8.94 4.00
C GLY A 50 5.26 -7.98 4.06
N LYS A 51 5.37 -6.77 3.49
CA LYS A 51 4.22 -5.85 3.36
C LYS A 51 3.28 -6.33 2.26
N VAL A 52 3.78 -6.81 1.13
CA VAL A 52 2.97 -7.43 0.06
C VAL A 52 2.15 -8.60 0.63
N ASN A 53 2.77 -9.49 1.40
CA ASN A 53 2.09 -10.64 2.01
C ASN A 53 0.93 -10.20 2.92
N ARG A 54 1.09 -9.09 3.67
CA ARG A 54 0.02 -8.51 4.48
C ARG A 54 -1.08 -7.91 3.63
N LEU A 55 -0.74 -7.19 2.55
CA LEU A 55 -1.71 -6.60 1.62
C LEU A 55 -2.55 -7.68 0.92
N LEU A 56 -1.95 -8.82 0.57
CA LEU A 56 -2.61 -9.91 -0.15
C LEU A 56 -3.26 -10.97 0.77
N LYS A 57 -3.28 -10.75 2.08
CA LYS A 57 -3.82 -11.73 3.03
C LYS A 57 -5.30 -12.00 2.74
N GLY A 58 -5.62 -13.26 2.44
CA GLY A 58 -7.00 -13.69 2.12
C GLY A 58 -7.41 -13.47 0.65
N ILE A 59 -6.54 -12.89 -0.18
CA ILE A 59 -6.78 -12.73 -1.61
C ILE A 59 -6.36 -14.00 -2.34
N LYS A 60 -7.28 -14.56 -3.14
CA LYS A 60 -6.99 -15.71 -4.01
C LYS A 60 -6.51 -15.21 -5.37
N LYS A 61 -5.62 -15.97 -6.01
CA LYS A 61 -5.36 -15.81 -7.44
C LYS A 61 -6.62 -16.20 -8.20
N GLU A 62 -7.01 -15.39 -9.17
CA GLU A 62 -8.00 -15.82 -10.16
C GLU A 62 -7.28 -16.84 -11.07
N LYS A 63 -7.95 -17.97 -11.31
CA LYS A 63 -7.43 -19.04 -12.18
C LYS A 63 -7.59 -18.65 -13.64
#